data_AF-A0AAU9J783-F1
#
_entry.id   AF-A0AAU9J783-F1
#
_cell.length_a   1.000
_cell.length_b   1.000
_cell.length_c   1.000
_cell.angle_alpha   90.00
_cell.angle_beta   90.00
_cell.angle_gamma   90.00
#
_symmetry.space_group_name_H-M   'P 1'
#
loop_
_entity.id
_entity.type
_entity.pdbx_description
1 polymer ?
#
loop_
_entity_poly.entity_id
_entity_poly.type
_entity_poly.pdbx_seq_one_letter_code
_entity_poly.pdbx_strand_id
1 'polypeptide(L)'
;MSKYKSFALVISWLAFFGFSTESSPSFLQTAIYQSDQSTSKGTLANGIEELDSNLSDISGQTKDSLEVLNDQESSEIKITDTFATSTINYQLYELNSLLDSVQSDIDDFEAQLDAIEDCDGYHTCTDCTVDSKCVWCPSEKTCVAGDETGPEDNVCENFKYGECDSVGCDFYNTCSTCLLDPECGWCENYCVPGTSEGSSLCTGDYYHVYGANNVCPKKSVSKPGDLVIDLFESNSEKKEKINYILERLYSLESSLEESIEETNSKLASINQQSEEGTSVEVTDTTVKSQNDGLGDQVDEIYEEEINDERAWQNELADNTTATTVDEINQLLIESENEMNENVDESYALLEEEIDWLEGNITAEIDELEQEYEETESEFNENQEAQAEADAAAAQTTTDTTTTDSSTTSTDESGTETTDQTSTESSETGDADSAETEEASSESVFLQFSSYLFTRSKLLLSNISN
;
A
#
# COMPACT_ATOMS: atom_id res chain seq x y z
N MET A 1 6.75 28.86 35.26
CA MET A 1 6.55 30.13 36.00
C MET A 1 6.17 31.23 35.03
N SER A 2 5.15 32.02 35.38
CA SER A 2 4.61 33.19 34.65
C SER A 2 3.77 32.92 33.40
N LYS A 3 2.48 32.64 33.59
CA LYS A 3 1.35 33.01 32.69
C LYS A 3 -0.06 32.61 33.21
N TYR A 4 -0.30 32.64 34.54
CA TYR A 4 -1.63 32.41 35.12
C TYR A 4 -1.96 33.45 36.20
N LYS A 5 -2.18 34.71 35.80
CA LYS A 5 -2.58 35.79 36.73
C LYS A 5 -3.66 36.75 36.22
N SER A 6 -4.33 36.44 35.12
CA SER A 6 -5.34 37.35 34.54
C SER A 6 -6.79 36.82 34.56
N PHE A 7 -7.07 35.69 35.23
CA PHE A 7 -8.43 35.14 35.30
C PHE A 7 -9.14 35.32 36.66
N ALA A 8 -8.49 35.96 37.64
CA ALA A 8 -9.01 36.07 39.02
C ALA A 8 -9.75 37.39 39.34
N LEU A 9 -10.04 38.24 38.35
CA LEU A 9 -10.65 39.57 38.58
C LEU A 9 -12.05 39.78 37.99
N VAL A 10 -12.66 38.75 37.38
CA VAL A 10 -14.04 38.83 36.84
C VAL A 10 -15.08 38.23 37.79
N ILE A 11 -14.67 37.34 38.70
CA ILE A 11 -15.60 36.63 39.61
C ILE A 11 -16.01 37.49 40.83
N SER A 12 -15.32 38.59 41.11
CA SER A 12 -15.62 39.43 42.28
C SER A 12 -16.64 40.56 42.04
N TRP A 13 -17.19 40.69 40.82
CA TRP A 13 -18.12 41.77 40.46
C TRP A 13 -19.60 41.36 40.41
N LEU A 14 -19.92 40.07 40.61
CA LEU A 14 -21.30 39.56 40.62
C LEU A 14 -21.90 39.36 42.03
N ALA A 15 -21.18 39.71 43.08
CA ALA A 15 -21.64 39.54 44.47
C ALA A 15 -22.33 40.81 45.07
N PHE A 16 -22.69 41.81 44.26
CA PHE A 16 -23.16 43.11 44.78
C PHE A 16 -24.57 43.55 44.34
N PHE A 17 -25.34 42.73 43.63
CA PHE A 17 -26.77 42.97 43.43
C PHE A 17 -27.58 41.89 44.14
N GLY A 18 -28.03 42.24 45.35
CA GLY A 18 -29.04 41.48 46.07
C GLY A 18 -30.35 41.48 45.27
N PHE A 19 -30.84 40.28 44.98
CA PHE A 19 -32.19 40.07 44.49
C PHE A 19 -32.90 39.10 45.43
N SER A 20 -34.12 39.48 45.77
CA SER A 20 -34.99 38.91 46.79
C SER A 20 -35.29 37.44 46.52
N THR A 21 -35.35 36.68 47.62
CA THR A 21 -35.83 35.29 47.70
C THR A 21 -37.34 35.25 47.54
N GLU A 22 -37.83 34.80 46.39
CA GLU A 22 -39.16 34.19 46.28
C GLU A 22 -39.02 32.87 45.51
N SER A 23 -39.40 31.81 46.21
CA SER A 23 -39.43 30.41 45.80
C SER A 23 -40.39 30.21 44.62
N SER A 24 -39.82 29.92 43.45
CA SER A 24 -40.55 29.38 42.31
C SER A 24 -40.11 27.93 42.11
N PRO A 25 -41.02 26.94 42.05
CA PRO A 25 -40.65 25.56 41.82
C PRO A 25 -40.16 25.39 40.38
N SER A 26 -38.89 24.98 40.26
CA SER A 26 -38.35 24.08 39.23
C SER A 26 -39.16 23.98 37.93
N PHE A 27 -39.04 24.99 37.06
CA PHE A 27 -39.32 24.79 35.64
C PHE A 27 -38.12 24.03 35.07
N LEU A 28 -38.33 22.72 34.87
CA LEU A 28 -37.43 21.77 34.24
C LEU A 28 -36.63 22.43 33.10
N GLN A 29 -35.34 22.64 33.35
CA GLN A 29 -34.36 22.89 32.31
C GLN A 29 -34.30 21.66 31.41
N THR A 30 -35.10 21.65 30.36
CA THR A 30 -34.85 20.86 29.14
C THR A 30 -33.64 21.44 28.41
N ALA A 31 -32.50 21.49 29.09
CA ALA A 31 -31.19 21.90 28.59
C ALA A 31 -30.20 20.74 28.67
N ILE A 32 -30.71 19.52 28.55
CA ILE A 32 -29.93 18.30 28.46
C ILE A 32 -29.93 17.90 26.97
N TYR A 33 -28.74 17.75 26.41
CA TYR A 33 -28.44 17.13 25.11
C TYR A 33 -28.62 17.96 23.83
N GLN A 34 -27.85 19.04 23.71
CA GLN A 34 -27.25 19.43 22.42
C GLN A 34 -25.71 19.36 22.49
N SER A 35 -25.15 18.38 23.22
CA SER A 35 -23.75 18.04 22.95
C SER A 35 -23.71 17.43 21.56
N ASP A 36 -22.87 17.97 20.69
CA ASP A 36 -22.54 17.47 19.36
C ASP A 36 -22.38 15.93 19.36
N GLN A 37 -23.50 15.22 19.24
CA GLN A 37 -23.50 13.86 18.76
C GLN A 37 -23.37 13.98 17.26
N SER A 38 -22.14 14.19 16.78
CA SER A 38 -21.72 13.36 15.66
C SER A 38 -21.90 11.94 16.15
N THR A 39 -23.11 11.40 15.97
CA THR A 39 -23.44 10.01 16.27
C THR A 39 -22.32 9.16 15.69
N SER A 40 -21.88 8.12 16.40
CA SER A 40 -20.87 7.14 15.96
C SER A 40 -20.93 6.84 14.45
N LYS A 41 -22.15 6.80 13.88
CA LYS A 41 -22.48 6.72 12.45
C LYS A 41 -21.71 7.65 11.52
N GLY A 42 -21.59 8.94 11.84
CA GLY A 42 -20.88 9.90 10.97
C GLY A 42 -19.36 9.64 10.95
N THR A 43 -18.81 9.21 12.09
CA THR A 43 -17.39 8.89 12.20
C THR A 43 -17.06 7.54 11.58
N LEU A 44 -17.95 6.54 11.72
CA LEU A 44 -17.77 5.21 11.15
C LEU A 44 -17.91 5.22 9.61
N ALA A 45 -18.94 5.88 9.07
CA ALA A 45 -19.13 5.99 7.62
C ALA A 45 -17.94 6.70 6.95
N ASN A 46 -17.48 7.83 7.52
CA ASN A 46 -16.29 8.52 7.03
C ASN A 46 -15.02 7.65 7.14
N GLY A 47 -14.90 6.85 8.21
CA GLY A 47 -13.78 5.92 8.38
C GLY A 47 -13.77 4.78 7.35
N ILE A 48 -14.95 4.30 6.93
CA ILE A 48 -15.09 3.27 5.89
C ILE A 48 -14.77 3.83 4.51
N GLU A 49 -15.26 5.03 4.16
CA GLU A 49 -14.91 5.68 2.89
C GLU A 49 -13.41 5.98 2.80
N GLU A 50 -12.79 6.44 3.90
CA GLU A 50 -11.35 6.67 3.96
C GLU A 50 -10.56 5.35 3.85
N LEU A 51 -11.05 4.26 4.46
CA LEU A 51 -10.44 2.94 4.34
C LEU A 51 -10.53 2.40 2.90
N ASP A 52 -11.67 2.51 2.24
CA ASP A 52 -11.86 2.05 0.86
C ASP A 52 -10.98 2.83 -0.12
N SER A 53 -10.90 4.16 0.03
CA SER A 53 -9.98 5.00 -0.74
C SER A 53 -8.53 4.57 -0.53
N ASN A 54 -8.11 4.35 0.72
CA ASN A 54 -6.75 3.89 1.02
C ASN A 54 -6.48 2.48 0.47
N LEU A 55 -7.46 1.58 0.50
CA LEU A 55 -7.30 0.23 -0.02
C LEU A 55 -7.18 0.23 -1.55
N SER A 56 -7.96 1.07 -2.23
CA SER A 56 -7.86 1.32 -3.67
C SER A 56 -6.49 1.87 -4.05
N ASP A 57 -5.99 2.86 -3.29
CA ASP A 57 -4.66 3.44 -3.51
C ASP A 57 -3.55 2.41 -3.28
N ILE A 58 -3.64 1.59 -2.23
CA ILE A 58 -2.68 0.49 -1.97
C ILE A 58 -2.73 -0.56 -3.09
N SER A 59 -3.91 -0.93 -3.56
CA SER A 59 -4.08 -1.85 -4.68
C SER A 59 -3.46 -1.30 -5.96
N GLY A 60 -3.65 0.00 -6.24
CA GLY A 60 -3.02 0.70 -7.35
C GLY A 60 -1.50 0.70 -7.25
N GLN A 61 -0.95 1.14 -6.11
CA GLN A 61 0.50 1.14 -5.86
C GLN A 61 1.13 -0.26 -5.95
N THR A 62 0.40 -1.29 -5.50
CA THR A 62 0.86 -2.69 -5.57
C THR A 62 0.91 -3.15 -7.02
N LYS A 63 -0.11 -2.83 -7.83
CA LYS A 63 -0.13 -3.13 -9.26
C LYS A 63 1.03 -2.44 -9.99
N ASP A 64 1.21 -1.14 -9.75
CA ASP A 64 2.29 -0.37 -10.37
C ASP A 64 3.67 -0.91 -9.96
N SER A 65 3.84 -1.30 -8.70
CA SER A 65 5.08 -1.92 -8.21
C SER A 65 5.34 -3.28 -8.85
N LEU A 66 4.32 -4.10 -9.07
CA LEU A 66 4.41 -5.37 -9.79
C LEU A 66 4.78 -5.17 -11.26
N GLU A 67 4.21 -4.17 -11.92
CA GLU A 67 4.54 -3.82 -13.30
C GLU A 67 6.00 -3.39 -13.43
N VAL A 68 6.48 -2.52 -12.53
CA VAL A 68 7.90 -2.10 -12.49
C VAL A 68 8.84 -3.28 -12.22
N LEU A 69 8.49 -4.19 -11.31
CA LEU A 69 9.30 -5.38 -11.04
C LEU A 69 9.36 -6.32 -12.25
N ASN A 70 8.24 -6.51 -12.94
CA ASN A 70 8.18 -7.31 -14.17
C ASN A 70 9.03 -6.71 -15.29
N ASP A 71 8.98 -5.39 -15.46
CA ASP A 71 9.83 -4.67 -16.43
C ASP A 71 11.31 -4.76 -16.07
N GLN A 72 11.65 -4.67 -14.77
CA GLN A 72 13.02 -4.82 -14.30
C GLN A 72 13.54 -6.24 -14.57
N GLU A 73 12.78 -7.27 -14.22
CA GLU A 73 13.16 -8.67 -14.44
C GLU A 73 13.36 -8.96 -15.93
N SER A 74 12.45 -8.49 -16.79
CA SER A 74 12.58 -8.61 -18.25
C SER A 74 13.86 -7.93 -18.77
N SER A 75 14.21 -6.76 -18.23
CA SER A 75 15.43 -6.04 -18.61
C SER A 75 16.71 -6.76 -18.16
N GLU A 76 16.72 -7.35 -16.96
CA GLU A 76 17.86 -8.09 -16.42
C GLU A 76 18.12 -9.40 -17.19
N ILE A 77 17.05 -10.11 -17.56
CA ILE A 77 17.12 -11.30 -18.42
C ILE A 77 17.75 -10.93 -19.78
N LYS A 78 17.24 -9.86 -20.41
CA LYS A 78 17.74 -9.41 -21.71
C LYS A 78 19.22 -8.99 -21.70
N ILE A 79 19.68 -8.35 -20.62
CA ILE A 79 21.09 -7.98 -20.45
C ILE A 79 21.95 -9.25 -20.33
N THR A 80 21.50 -10.21 -19.53
CA THR A 80 22.20 -11.48 -19.30
C THR A 80 22.34 -12.27 -20.61
N ASP A 81 21.28 -12.37 -21.40
CA ASP A 81 21.28 -13.07 -22.70
C ASP A 81 22.21 -12.41 -23.71
N THR A 82 22.20 -11.06 -23.76
CA THR A 82 23.06 -10.29 -24.66
C THR A 82 24.54 -10.51 -24.32
N PHE A 83 24.87 -10.52 -23.03
CA PHE A 83 26.23 -10.73 -22.56
C PHE A 83 26.71 -12.17 -22.82
N ALA A 84 25.87 -13.17 -22.54
CA ALA A 84 26.17 -14.57 -22.80
C ALA A 84 26.40 -14.83 -24.29
N THR A 85 25.50 -14.32 -25.14
CA THR A 85 25.61 -14.42 -26.61
C THR A 85 26.88 -13.74 -27.13
N SER A 86 27.20 -12.55 -26.63
CA SER A 86 28.41 -11.82 -27.04
C SER A 86 29.70 -12.57 -26.67
N THR A 87 29.73 -13.16 -25.47
CA THR A 87 30.89 -13.93 -24.99
C THR A 87 31.10 -15.19 -25.84
N ILE A 88 30.02 -15.91 -26.16
CA ILE A 88 30.09 -17.11 -26.98
C ILE A 88 30.50 -16.79 -28.42
N ASN A 89 29.96 -15.72 -29.00
CA ASN A 89 30.36 -15.27 -30.35
C ASN A 89 31.85 -14.90 -30.43
N TYR A 90 32.40 -14.29 -29.38
CA TYR A 90 33.84 -14.02 -29.30
C TYR A 90 34.66 -15.32 -29.28
N GLN A 91 34.24 -16.31 -28.49
CA GLN A 91 34.91 -17.62 -28.45
C GLN A 91 34.84 -18.34 -29.80
N LEU A 92 33.69 -18.29 -30.48
CA LEU A 92 33.54 -18.81 -31.84
C LEU A 92 34.49 -18.11 -32.82
N TYR A 93 34.62 -16.79 -32.74
CA TYR A 93 35.56 -16.05 -33.58
C TYR A 93 37.01 -16.49 -33.36
N GLU A 94 37.43 -16.66 -32.10
CA GLU A 94 38.78 -17.12 -31.76
C GLU A 94 39.05 -18.54 -32.25
N LEU A 95 38.09 -19.46 -32.06
CA LEU A 95 38.20 -20.85 -32.53
C LEU A 95 38.24 -20.93 -34.06
N ASN A 96 37.38 -20.20 -34.77
CA ASN A 96 37.42 -20.16 -36.24
C ASN A 96 38.73 -19.56 -36.76
N SER A 97 39.23 -18.50 -36.13
CA SER A 97 40.53 -17.92 -36.52
C SER A 97 41.69 -18.90 -36.31
N LEU A 98 41.62 -19.75 -35.28
CA LEU A 98 42.62 -20.79 -35.05
C LEU A 98 42.49 -21.92 -36.06
N LEU A 99 41.25 -22.33 -36.39
CA LEU A 99 40.96 -23.31 -37.43
C LEU A 99 41.53 -22.87 -38.79
N ASP A 100 41.27 -21.62 -39.21
CA ASP A 100 41.81 -21.04 -40.44
C ASP A 100 43.35 -21.07 -40.46
N SER A 101 43.98 -20.78 -39.32
CA SER A 101 45.43 -20.83 -39.19
C SER A 101 45.97 -22.26 -39.33
N VAL A 102 45.31 -23.24 -38.70
CA VAL A 102 45.70 -24.66 -38.79
C VAL A 102 45.51 -25.19 -40.20
N GLN A 103 44.43 -24.83 -40.88
CA GLN A 103 44.19 -25.19 -42.28
C GLN A 103 45.26 -24.60 -43.21
N SER A 104 45.64 -23.34 -43.01
CA SER A 104 46.75 -22.74 -43.75
C SER A 104 48.07 -23.48 -43.51
N ASP A 105 48.36 -23.90 -42.28
CA ASP A 105 49.57 -24.67 -41.98
C ASP A 105 49.53 -26.07 -42.65
N ILE A 106 48.36 -26.71 -42.67
CA ILE A 106 48.15 -27.99 -43.38
C ILE A 106 48.46 -27.82 -44.87
N ASP A 107 47.84 -26.83 -45.53
CA ASP A 107 48.06 -26.54 -46.96
C ASP A 107 49.55 -26.30 -47.27
N ASP A 108 50.25 -25.54 -46.41
CA ASP A 108 51.68 -25.26 -46.55
C ASP A 108 52.55 -26.53 -46.37
N PHE A 109 52.18 -27.44 -45.46
CA PHE A 109 52.90 -28.70 -45.27
C PHE A 109 52.61 -29.72 -46.37
N GLU A 110 51.38 -29.76 -46.90
CA GLU A 110 51.03 -30.58 -48.07
C GLU A 110 51.79 -30.12 -49.31
N ALA A 111 51.84 -28.81 -49.55
CA ALA A 111 52.64 -28.26 -50.64
C ALA A 111 54.14 -28.59 -50.49
N GLN A 112 54.66 -28.59 -49.25
CA GLN A 112 56.03 -29.04 -48.99
C GLN A 112 56.22 -30.54 -49.22
N LEU A 113 55.21 -31.37 -48.91
CA LEU A 113 55.24 -32.81 -49.15
C LEU A 113 55.28 -33.11 -50.65
N ASP A 114 54.42 -32.45 -51.42
CA ASP A 114 54.36 -32.57 -52.89
C ASP A 114 55.69 -32.13 -53.52
N ALA A 115 56.27 -31.02 -53.04
CA ALA A 115 57.57 -30.53 -53.50
C ALA A 115 58.75 -31.46 -53.14
N ILE A 116 58.59 -32.38 -52.18
CA ILE A 116 59.59 -33.43 -51.87
C ILE A 116 59.40 -34.64 -52.78
N GLU A 117 58.18 -34.92 -53.23
CA GLU A 117 57.92 -36.02 -54.18
C GLU A 117 58.40 -35.69 -55.61
N ASP A 118 58.43 -34.40 -55.97
CA ASP A 118 58.97 -33.92 -57.23
C ASP A 118 60.45 -33.51 -57.13
N CYS A 119 61.28 -34.03 -58.04
CA CYS A 119 62.70 -33.68 -58.10
C CYS A 119 62.96 -32.19 -58.39
N ASP A 120 61.98 -31.46 -58.91
CA ASP A 120 62.07 -30.03 -59.21
C ASP A 120 62.33 -29.17 -57.95
N GLY A 121 62.02 -29.69 -56.76
CA GLY A 121 62.30 -29.02 -55.48
C GLY A 121 63.79 -28.93 -55.13
N TYR A 122 64.64 -29.70 -55.78
CA TYR A 122 66.08 -29.70 -55.49
C TYR A 122 66.82 -28.69 -56.36
N HIS A 123 67.33 -27.64 -55.72
CA HIS A 123 68.10 -26.59 -56.40
C HIS A 123 69.59 -26.84 -56.39
N THR A 124 70.06 -27.86 -55.66
CA THR A 124 71.48 -28.20 -55.53
C THR A 124 71.74 -29.60 -56.05
N CYS A 125 72.92 -29.80 -56.63
CA CYS A 125 73.36 -31.14 -57.05
C CYS A 125 73.33 -32.10 -55.86
N THR A 126 73.87 -31.67 -54.71
CA THR A 126 73.96 -32.50 -53.52
C THR A 126 72.58 -32.92 -53.02
N ASP A 127 71.63 -31.99 -52.89
CA ASP A 127 70.28 -32.32 -52.41
C ASP A 127 69.54 -33.20 -53.42
N CYS A 128 69.74 -32.96 -54.71
CA CYS A 128 69.15 -33.73 -55.79
C CYS A 128 69.64 -35.18 -55.83
N THR A 129 70.95 -35.38 -55.74
CA THR A 129 71.57 -36.71 -55.89
C THR A 129 71.49 -37.56 -54.62
N VAL A 130 71.07 -36.98 -53.50
CA VAL A 130 70.73 -37.71 -52.26
C VAL A 130 69.46 -38.54 -52.45
N ASP A 131 68.51 -38.08 -53.28
CA ASP A 131 67.32 -38.86 -53.61
C ASP A 131 67.60 -39.84 -54.76
N SER A 132 67.43 -41.13 -54.49
CA SER A 132 67.61 -42.20 -55.48
C SER A 132 66.64 -42.13 -56.68
N LYS A 133 65.58 -41.32 -56.60
CA LYS A 133 64.61 -41.09 -57.68
C LYS A 133 64.87 -39.82 -58.48
N CYS A 134 65.97 -39.13 -58.19
CA CYS A 134 66.31 -37.89 -58.83
C CYS A 134 67.74 -37.92 -59.39
N VAL A 135 67.94 -37.17 -60.47
CA VAL A 135 69.25 -36.97 -61.08
C VAL A 135 69.49 -35.49 -61.31
N TRP A 136 70.73 -35.04 -61.07
CA TRP A 136 71.11 -33.65 -61.29
C TRP A 136 71.61 -33.47 -62.71
N CYS A 137 71.02 -32.53 -63.44
CA CYS A 137 71.44 -32.14 -64.78
C CYS A 137 72.37 -30.91 -64.70
N PRO A 138 73.71 -31.06 -64.81
CA PRO A 138 74.64 -29.95 -64.54
C PRO A 138 74.58 -28.83 -65.56
N SER A 139 74.22 -29.13 -66.82
CA SER A 139 74.18 -28.13 -67.89
C SER A 139 72.97 -27.20 -67.72
N GLU A 140 71.84 -27.78 -67.32
CA GLU A 140 70.56 -27.13 -67.11
C GLU A 140 70.44 -26.56 -65.68
N LYS A 141 71.30 -27.03 -64.76
CA LYS A 141 71.29 -26.69 -63.33
C LYS A 141 69.92 -26.95 -62.68
N THR A 142 69.34 -28.10 -63.00
CA THR A 142 68.04 -28.52 -62.50
C THR A 142 68.11 -29.98 -62.08
N CYS A 143 67.27 -30.34 -61.13
CA CYS A 143 67.10 -31.70 -60.70
C CYS A 143 65.83 -32.25 -61.31
N VAL A 144 65.88 -33.46 -61.89
CA VAL A 144 64.75 -34.08 -62.58
C VAL A 144 64.57 -35.51 -62.11
N ALA A 145 63.37 -36.06 -62.31
CA ALA A 145 63.09 -37.46 -62.04
C ALA A 145 64.02 -38.36 -62.86
N GLY A 146 64.60 -39.35 -62.22
CA GLY A 146 65.56 -40.28 -62.83
C GLY A 146 66.18 -41.23 -61.83
N ASP A 147 66.98 -42.17 -62.31
CA ASP A 147 67.67 -43.13 -61.47
C ASP A 147 69.14 -43.29 -61.90
N GLU A 148 69.81 -44.35 -61.44
CA GLU A 148 71.19 -44.64 -61.83
C GLU A 148 71.39 -44.80 -63.35
N THR A 149 70.32 -45.07 -64.11
CA THR A 149 70.35 -45.22 -65.56
C THR A 149 70.22 -43.90 -66.31
N GLY A 150 69.67 -42.87 -65.65
CA GLY A 150 69.51 -41.52 -66.18
C GLY A 150 68.16 -40.87 -65.89
N PRO A 151 67.93 -39.67 -66.43
CA PRO A 151 66.65 -38.96 -66.29
C PRO A 151 65.52 -39.68 -67.03
N GLU A 152 64.34 -39.81 -66.41
CA GLU A 152 63.21 -40.62 -66.88
C GLU A 152 62.70 -40.16 -68.27
N ASP A 153 62.71 -38.86 -68.52
CA ASP A 153 62.29 -38.23 -69.78
C ASP A 153 63.44 -37.85 -70.72
N ASN A 154 64.67 -38.32 -70.46
CA ASN A 154 65.88 -37.94 -71.21
C ASN A 154 66.07 -36.41 -71.31
N VAL A 155 65.71 -35.67 -70.26
CA VAL A 155 65.75 -34.20 -70.24
C VAL A 155 67.17 -33.65 -70.44
N CYS A 156 68.19 -34.38 -69.98
CA CYS A 156 69.59 -34.01 -70.15
C CYS A 156 70.47 -35.21 -70.56
N GLU A 157 71.48 -34.96 -71.40
CA GLU A 157 72.42 -35.99 -71.87
C GLU A 157 73.50 -36.33 -70.83
N ASN A 158 73.89 -35.35 -70.01
CA ASN A 158 74.86 -35.51 -68.93
C ASN A 158 74.14 -35.31 -67.61
N PHE A 159 74.10 -36.34 -66.78
CA PHE A 159 73.49 -36.30 -65.46
C PHE A 159 74.49 -36.75 -64.39
N LYS A 160 74.18 -36.43 -63.15
CA LYS A 160 74.88 -36.89 -61.95
C LYS A 160 73.90 -37.63 -61.07
N TYR A 161 74.31 -38.78 -60.56
CA TYR A 161 73.53 -39.64 -59.68
C TYR A 161 74.42 -40.08 -58.52
N GLY A 162 73.95 -39.93 -57.29
CA GLY A 162 74.64 -40.29 -56.04
C GLY A 162 75.92 -39.51 -55.71
N GLU A 163 76.53 -38.81 -56.67
CA GLU A 163 77.77 -38.06 -56.50
C GLU A 163 77.71 -36.70 -57.21
N CYS A 164 78.16 -35.66 -56.53
CA CYS A 164 78.30 -34.32 -57.08
C CYS A 164 79.75 -33.86 -57.04
N ASP A 165 80.19 -33.25 -58.14
CA ASP A 165 81.46 -32.53 -58.17
C ASP A 165 81.31 -31.33 -57.21
N SER A 166 82.31 -31.07 -56.36
CA SER A 166 82.20 -30.08 -55.27
C SER A 166 81.68 -28.74 -55.78
N VAL A 167 80.57 -28.30 -55.20
CA VAL A 167 79.93 -27.04 -55.57
C VAL A 167 80.66 -25.91 -54.85
N GLY A 168 80.89 -24.79 -55.54
CA GLY A 168 81.49 -23.62 -54.90
C GLY A 168 80.65 -23.10 -53.73
N CYS A 169 81.31 -22.54 -52.72
CA CYS A 169 80.65 -22.03 -51.52
C CYS A 169 79.59 -20.95 -51.79
N ASP A 170 79.68 -20.24 -52.91
CA ASP A 170 78.72 -19.22 -53.35
C ASP A 170 77.29 -19.75 -53.55
N PHE A 171 77.13 -21.07 -53.54
CA PHE A 171 75.85 -21.74 -53.69
C PHE A 171 75.02 -21.81 -52.40
N TYR A 172 75.65 -21.73 -51.23
CA TYR A 172 74.94 -21.77 -49.95
C TYR A 172 74.42 -20.38 -49.58
N ASN A 173 73.10 -20.24 -49.50
CA ASN A 173 72.40 -18.97 -49.27
C ASN A 173 71.89 -18.79 -47.83
N THR A 174 72.09 -19.78 -46.96
CA THR A 174 71.85 -19.65 -45.52
C THR A 174 73.11 -19.98 -44.74
N CYS A 175 73.24 -19.37 -43.56
CA CYS A 175 74.38 -19.65 -42.68
C CYS A 175 74.48 -21.13 -42.36
N SER A 176 73.37 -21.75 -42.00
CA SER A 176 73.39 -23.16 -41.59
C SER A 176 73.89 -24.03 -42.74
N THR A 177 73.42 -23.80 -43.98
CA THR A 177 73.80 -24.63 -45.14
C THR A 177 75.25 -24.41 -45.54
N CYS A 178 75.76 -23.18 -45.36
CA CYS A 178 77.15 -22.84 -45.63
C CYS A 178 78.13 -23.54 -44.69
N LEU A 179 77.76 -23.67 -43.42
CA LEU A 179 78.61 -24.30 -42.41
C LEU A 179 78.63 -25.83 -42.51
N LEU A 180 77.90 -26.44 -43.43
CA LEU A 180 78.02 -27.88 -43.66
C LEU A 180 79.26 -28.26 -44.46
N ASP A 181 79.68 -27.40 -45.39
CA ASP A 181 80.87 -27.67 -46.20
C ASP A 181 82.12 -27.22 -45.42
N PRO A 182 83.04 -28.14 -45.07
CA PRO A 182 84.26 -27.80 -44.36
C PRO A 182 85.24 -26.88 -45.11
N GLU A 183 85.02 -26.66 -46.41
CA GLU A 183 85.78 -25.73 -47.24
C GLU A 183 85.13 -24.34 -47.33
N CYS A 184 83.97 -24.16 -46.69
CA CYS A 184 83.15 -22.95 -46.74
C CYS A 184 82.91 -22.34 -45.36
N GLY A 185 82.72 -21.02 -45.34
CA GLY A 185 82.30 -20.31 -44.14
C GLY A 185 81.36 -19.15 -44.43
N TRP A 186 80.50 -18.87 -43.46
CA TRP A 186 79.46 -17.85 -43.59
C TRP A 186 80.00 -16.48 -43.22
N CYS A 187 79.85 -15.52 -44.12
CA CYS A 187 80.25 -14.14 -43.94
C CYS A 187 79.03 -13.23 -43.99
N GLU A 188 78.58 -12.74 -42.82
CA GLU A 188 77.38 -11.90 -42.66
C GLU A 188 76.08 -12.48 -43.25
N ASN A 189 75.91 -12.43 -44.58
CA ASN A 189 74.72 -12.85 -45.33
C ASN A 189 75.03 -13.70 -46.58
N TYR A 190 76.28 -14.08 -46.82
CA TYR A 190 76.65 -14.93 -47.97
C TYR A 190 77.75 -15.92 -47.58
N CYS A 191 77.84 -17.01 -48.31
CA CYS A 191 78.82 -18.06 -48.08
C CYS A 191 80.06 -17.87 -48.98
N VAL A 192 81.24 -18.10 -48.42
CA VAL A 192 82.52 -17.94 -49.14
C VAL A 192 83.48 -19.08 -48.83
N PRO A 193 84.39 -19.43 -49.76
CA PRO A 193 85.47 -20.37 -49.47
C PRO A 193 86.37 -19.85 -48.36
N GLY A 194 86.75 -20.72 -47.43
CA GLY A 194 87.59 -20.34 -46.31
C GLY A 194 87.97 -21.52 -45.43
N THR A 195 88.70 -21.23 -44.34
CA THR A 195 89.10 -22.25 -43.36
C THR A 195 88.64 -21.81 -41.97
N SER A 196 88.96 -22.60 -40.93
CA SER A 196 88.69 -22.21 -39.53
C SER A 196 89.38 -20.93 -39.08
N GLU A 197 90.44 -20.49 -39.78
CA GLU A 197 91.17 -19.25 -39.48
C GLU A 197 90.51 -18.00 -40.11
N GLY A 198 89.58 -18.19 -41.05
CA GLY A 198 88.91 -17.11 -41.77
C GLY A 198 88.83 -17.34 -43.28
N SER A 199 88.24 -16.36 -43.97
CA SER A 199 88.28 -16.24 -45.43
C SER A 199 88.85 -14.89 -45.81
N SER A 200 89.74 -14.84 -46.80
CA SER A 200 90.27 -13.58 -47.35
C SER A 200 89.21 -12.76 -48.09
N LEU A 201 88.07 -13.37 -48.41
CA LEU A 201 86.93 -12.73 -49.07
C LEU A 201 85.92 -12.14 -48.08
N CYS A 202 86.05 -12.44 -46.78
CA CYS A 202 85.14 -11.95 -45.75
C CYS A 202 85.77 -10.78 -44.98
N THR A 203 85.11 -9.62 -44.98
CA THR A 203 85.56 -8.44 -44.22
C THR A 203 84.86 -8.28 -42.86
N GLY A 204 83.84 -9.08 -42.57
CA GLY A 204 82.99 -9.00 -41.38
C GLY A 204 83.11 -10.21 -40.45
N ASP A 205 82.05 -10.46 -39.68
CA ASP A 205 81.97 -11.63 -38.82
C ASP A 205 81.90 -12.90 -39.67
N TYR A 206 82.87 -13.78 -39.44
CA TYR A 206 83.03 -15.03 -40.17
C TYR A 206 82.74 -16.21 -39.25
N TYR A 207 81.94 -17.14 -39.78
CA TYR A 207 81.54 -18.36 -39.10
C TYR A 207 82.00 -19.57 -39.91
N HIS A 208 82.50 -20.60 -39.23
CA HIS A 208 83.03 -21.81 -39.88
C HIS A 208 82.83 -23.03 -38.97
N VAL A 209 82.58 -24.21 -39.54
CA VAL A 209 82.27 -25.44 -38.79
C VAL A 209 83.34 -25.81 -37.75
N TYR A 210 84.61 -25.58 -38.09
CA TYR A 210 85.76 -25.80 -37.21
C TYR A 210 86.35 -24.51 -36.60
N GLY A 211 85.69 -23.37 -36.77
CA GLY A 211 86.14 -22.08 -36.25
C GLY A 211 85.69 -21.83 -34.80
N ALA A 212 86.17 -20.72 -34.22
CA ALA A 212 85.71 -20.27 -32.90
C ALA A 212 84.23 -19.82 -32.90
N ASN A 213 83.75 -19.36 -34.06
CA ASN A 213 82.36 -18.99 -34.30
C ASN A 213 81.70 -20.06 -35.19
N ASN A 214 81.26 -21.18 -34.60
CA ASN A 214 80.68 -22.31 -35.32
C ASN A 214 79.15 -22.37 -35.24
N VAL A 215 78.50 -21.33 -34.73
CA VAL A 215 77.05 -21.24 -34.59
C VAL A 215 76.55 -20.01 -35.33
N CYS A 216 75.57 -20.21 -36.20
CA CYS A 216 74.94 -19.14 -36.94
C CYS A 216 74.28 -18.10 -36.02
N PRO A 217 74.36 -16.81 -36.36
CA PRO A 217 73.70 -15.77 -35.58
C PRO A 217 72.18 -15.99 -35.58
N LYS A 218 71.60 -16.20 -34.39
CA LYS A 218 70.15 -16.40 -34.22
C LYS A 218 69.42 -15.10 -34.57
N LYS A 219 68.68 -15.07 -35.68
CA LYS A 219 67.69 -14.02 -35.91
C LYS A 219 66.61 -14.13 -34.83
N SER A 220 66.20 -13.01 -34.24
CA SER A 220 65.20 -12.96 -33.17
C SER A 220 63.89 -13.59 -33.63
N VAL A 221 63.43 -14.58 -32.86
CA VAL A 221 62.42 -15.60 -33.17
C VAL A 221 61.02 -15.01 -33.39
N SER A 222 60.35 -15.46 -34.46
CA SER A 222 58.96 -15.21 -34.84
C SER A 222 57.97 -16.11 -34.08
N LYS A 223 56.67 -15.88 -34.29
CA LYS A 223 55.51 -16.41 -33.55
C LYS A 223 55.50 -17.95 -33.31
N PRO A 224 54.71 -18.43 -32.32
CA PRO A 224 54.40 -19.85 -32.16
C PRO A 224 53.74 -20.35 -33.45
N GLY A 225 54.44 -21.20 -34.19
CA GLY A 225 54.14 -21.58 -35.57
C GLY A 225 55.40 -21.83 -36.40
N ASP A 226 56.54 -21.24 -36.03
CA ASP A 226 57.84 -21.56 -36.63
C ASP A 226 58.38 -22.91 -36.14
N LEU A 227 57.75 -24.00 -36.58
CA LEU A 227 58.39 -25.31 -36.66
C LEU A 227 59.39 -25.25 -37.81
N VAL A 228 60.59 -24.75 -37.51
CA VAL A 228 61.72 -24.77 -38.45
C VAL A 228 62.11 -26.22 -38.65
N ILE A 229 61.69 -26.81 -39.77
CA ILE A 229 62.22 -28.08 -40.25
C ILE A 229 63.69 -27.83 -40.60
N ASP A 230 64.60 -28.55 -39.94
CA ASP A 230 66.03 -28.43 -40.17
C ASP A 230 66.35 -28.89 -41.61
N LEU A 231 66.99 -28.04 -42.40
CA LEU A 231 67.27 -28.27 -43.82
C LEU A 231 68.28 -29.41 -44.09
N PHE A 232 68.78 -30.09 -43.06
CA PHE A 232 69.84 -31.11 -43.16
C PHE A 232 69.37 -32.54 -42.99
N GLU A 233 68.07 -32.72 -42.78
CA GLU A 233 67.51 -34.05 -42.68
C GLU A 233 67.30 -34.61 -44.08
N SER A 234 67.60 -35.90 -44.23
CA SER A 234 67.35 -36.58 -45.50
C SER A 234 65.87 -36.43 -45.87
N ASN A 235 65.54 -36.36 -47.16
CA ASN A 235 64.14 -36.15 -47.58
C ASN A 235 63.20 -37.24 -47.05
N SER A 236 63.71 -38.46 -46.83
CA SER A 236 62.97 -39.52 -46.14
C SER A 236 62.61 -39.15 -44.70
N GLU A 237 63.56 -38.62 -43.92
CA GLU A 237 63.32 -38.17 -42.54
C GLU A 237 62.44 -36.91 -42.52
N LYS A 238 62.67 -35.97 -43.45
CA LYS A 238 61.85 -34.77 -43.62
C LYS A 238 60.40 -35.12 -43.93
N LYS A 239 60.17 -36.07 -44.85
CA LYS A 239 58.85 -36.59 -45.20
C LYS A 239 58.17 -37.26 -44.02
N GLU A 240 58.89 -38.08 -43.26
CA GLU A 240 58.33 -38.73 -42.05
C GLU A 240 57.91 -37.68 -41.01
N LYS A 241 58.72 -36.62 -40.82
CA LYS A 241 58.38 -35.51 -39.92
C LYS A 241 57.21 -34.66 -40.40
N ILE A 242 57.15 -34.33 -41.69
CA ILE A 242 56.02 -33.57 -42.26
C ILE A 242 54.73 -34.39 -42.08
N ASN A 243 54.75 -35.69 -42.41
CA ASN A 243 53.60 -36.56 -42.19
C ASN A 243 53.17 -36.61 -40.71
N TYR A 244 54.12 -36.70 -39.79
CA TYR A 244 53.83 -36.66 -38.35
C TYR A 244 53.22 -35.31 -37.92
N ILE A 245 53.69 -34.19 -38.47
CA ILE A 245 53.13 -32.86 -38.20
C ILE A 245 51.72 -32.75 -38.77
N LEU A 246 51.51 -33.20 -40.02
CA LEU A 246 50.19 -33.23 -40.66
C LEU A 246 49.19 -34.06 -39.86
N GLU A 247 49.56 -35.26 -39.40
CA GLU A 247 48.68 -36.08 -38.55
C GLU A 247 48.24 -35.34 -37.27
N ARG A 248 49.16 -34.58 -36.66
CA ARG A 248 48.86 -33.75 -35.49
C ARG A 248 47.99 -32.54 -35.82
N LEU A 249 48.22 -31.89 -36.96
CA LEU A 249 47.42 -30.76 -37.41
C LEU A 249 46.00 -31.19 -37.76
N TYR A 250 45.82 -32.30 -38.48
CA TYR A 250 44.51 -32.88 -38.76
C TYR A 250 43.77 -33.29 -37.47
N SER A 251 44.48 -33.86 -36.49
CA SER A 251 43.87 -34.15 -35.18
C SER A 251 43.48 -32.86 -34.43
N LEU A 252 44.24 -31.77 -34.59
CA LEU A 252 43.93 -30.49 -33.97
C LEU A 252 42.74 -29.82 -34.66
N GLU A 253 42.69 -29.84 -35.99
CA GLU A 253 41.58 -29.36 -36.81
C GLU A 253 40.27 -30.02 -36.37
N SER A 254 40.23 -31.36 -36.32
CA SER A 254 39.05 -32.10 -35.88
C SER A 254 38.62 -31.76 -34.44
N SER A 255 39.58 -31.56 -33.53
CA SER A 255 39.28 -31.13 -32.16
C SER A 255 38.73 -29.70 -32.08
N LEU A 256 39.15 -28.80 -32.98
CA LEU A 256 38.65 -27.44 -33.08
C LEU A 256 37.23 -27.42 -33.66
N GLU A 257 36.97 -28.22 -34.70
CA GLU A 257 35.62 -28.40 -35.27
C GLU A 257 34.61 -28.89 -34.22
N GLU A 258 34.97 -29.90 -33.42
CA GLU A 258 34.14 -30.40 -32.31
C GLU A 258 33.87 -29.30 -31.28
N SER A 259 34.89 -28.53 -30.92
CA SER A 259 34.75 -27.41 -29.98
C SER A 259 33.84 -26.30 -30.52
N ILE A 260 33.89 -26.03 -31.83
CA ILE A 260 33.01 -25.08 -32.51
C ILE A 260 31.56 -25.59 -32.51
N GLU A 261 31.33 -26.86 -32.81
CA GLU A 261 30.00 -27.48 -32.78
C GLU A 261 29.39 -27.44 -31.37
N GLU A 262 30.15 -27.81 -30.34
CA GLU A 262 29.72 -27.73 -28.95
C GLU A 262 29.35 -26.29 -28.55
N THR A 263 30.15 -25.32 -28.97
CA THR A 263 29.93 -23.89 -28.68
C THR A 263 28.69 -23.36 -29.39
N ASN A 264 28.44 -23.77 -30.64
CA ASN A 264 27.22 -23.44 -31.37
C ASN A 264 25.97 -24.07 -30.72
N SER A 265 26.08 -25.29 -30.21
CA SER A 265 24.99 -25.96 -29.47
C SER A 265 24.62 -25.21 -28.18
N LYS A 266 25.62 -24.71 -27.44
CA LYS A 266 25.42 -23.85 -26.26
C LYS A 266 24.72 -22.54 -26.65
N LEU A 267 25.14 -21.92 -27.75
CA LEU A 267 24.50 -20.71 -28.27
C LEU A 267 23.02 -20.95 -28.61
N ALA A 268 22.71 -22.05 -29.29
CA ALA A 268 21.34 -22.43 -29.62
C ALA A 268 20.48 -22.65 -28.37
N SER A 269 21.05 -23.30 -27.34
CA SER A 269 20.36 -23.54 -26.06
C SER A 269 20.05 -22.23 -25.31
N ILE A 270 20.96 -21.27 -25.32
CA ILE A 270 20.74 -19.94 -24.71
C ILE A 270 19.65 -19.18 -25.46
N ASN A 271 19.67 -19.19 -26.80
CA ASN A 271 18.63 -18.54 -27.59
C ASN A 271 17.25 -19.17 -27.34
N GLN A 272 17.18 -20.51 -27.26
CA GLN A 272 15.93 -21.20 -26.93
C GLN A 272 15.43 -20.83 -25.53
N GLN A 273 16.31 -20.79 -24.52
CA GLN A 273 15.92 -20.39 -23.16
C GLN A 273 15.48 -18.93 -23.09
N SER A 274 16.09 -18.05 -23.89
CA SER A 274 15.66 -16.65 -24.02
C SER A 274 14.25 -16.54 -24.63
N GLU A 275 13.96 -17.32 -25.67
CA GLU A 275 12.62 -17.38 -26.29
C GLU A 275 11.57 -17.93 -25.32
N GLU A 276 11.90 -19.01 -24.59
CA GLU A 276 11.01 -19.61 -23.59
C GLU A 276 10.78 -18.67 -22.39
N GLY A 277 11.84 -18.01 -21.90
CA GLY A 277 11.77 -17.06 -20.78
C GLY A 277 10.95 -15.80 -21.11
N THR A 278 10.98 -15.35 -22.36
CA THR A 278 10.16 -14.20 -22.81
C THR A 278 8.68 -14.57 -22.96
N SER A 279 8.34 -15.87 -23.04
CA SER A 279 6.98 -16.36 -23.26
C SER A 279 6.17 -16.59 -21.97
N VAL A 280 6.78 -16.40 -20.79
CA VAL A 280 6.07 -16.48 -19.51
C VAL A 280 5.20 -15.23 -19.38
N GLU A 281 4.01 -15.26 -19.98
CA GLU A 281 2.96 -14.30 -19.64
C GLU A 281 2.68 -14.45 -18.15
N VAL A 282 2.94 -13.38 -17.39
CA VAL A 282 2.42 -13.24 -16.03
C VAL A 282 0.91 -13.31 -16.17
N THR A 283 0.36 -14.52 -15.97
CA THR A 283 -1.07 -14.76 -16.02
C THR A 283 -1.71 -13.74 -15.11
N ASP A 284 -2.53 -12.88 -15.72
CA ASP A 284 -3.16 -11.72 -15.12
C ASP A 284 -3.85 -12.18 -13.85
N THR A 285 -3.15 -12.02 -12.71
CA THR A 285 -3.61 -12.55 -11.44
C THR A 285 -4.66 -11.57 -11.01
N THR A 286 -5.88 -11.79 -11.50
CA THR A 286 -7.04 -11.03 -11.09
C THR A 286 -7.20 -11.32 -9.61
N VAL A 287 -6.69 -10.41 -8.77
CA VAL A 287 -7.00 -10.37 -7.36
C VAL A 287 -8.50 -10.17 -7.33
N LYS A 288 -9.27 -11.27 -7.24
CA LYS A 288 -10.69 -11.21 -6.95
C LYS A 288 -10.77 -10.47 -5.63
N SER A 289 -11.20 -9.22 -5.72
CA SER A 289 -11.53 -8.37 -4.59
C SER A 289 -12.33 -9.22 -3.60
N GLN A 290 -11.72 -9.58 -2.47
CA GLN A 290 -12.44 -10.20 -1.37
C GLN A 290 -13.36 -9.20 -0.67
N ASN A 291 -13.48 -7.96 -1.18
CA ASN A 291 -14.39 -6.95 -0.67
C ASN A 291 -15.81 -7.08 -1.22
N ASP A 292 -16.08 -8.00 -2.18
CA ASP A 292 -17.45 -8.33 -2.55
C ASP A 292 -18.17 -8.92 -1.33
N GLY A 293 -19.08 -8.12 -0.74
CA GLY A 293 -19.84 -8.44 0.47
C GLY A 293 -19.48 -7.63 1.72
N LEU A 294 -18.42 -6.80 1.68
CA LEU A 294 -18.11 -5.89 2.80
C LEU A 294 -19.17 -4.79 2.92
N GLY A 295 -19.71 -4.30 1.80
CA GLY A 295 -20.83 -3.37 1.77
C GLY A 295 -22.08 -3.93 2.46
N ASP A 296 -22.42 -5.19 2.17
CA ASP A 296 -23.58 -5.85 2.79
C ASP A 296 -23.42 -5.99 4.31
N GLN A 297 -22.21 -6.30 4.80
CA GLN A 297 -21.93 -6.35 6.25
C GLN A 297 -21.99 -4.98 6.92
N VAL A 298 -21.54 -3.93 6.23
CA VAL A 298 -21.63 -2.55 6.74
C VAL A 298 -23.08 -2.11 6.83
N ASP A 299 -23.91 -2.43 5.83
CA ASP A 299 -25.33 -2.12 5.83
C ASP A 299 -26.08 -2.90 6.93
N GLU A 300 -25.74 -4.17 7.16
CA GLU A 300 -26.31 -4.99 8.25
C GLU A 300 -25.97 -4.41 9.64
N ILE A 301 -24.70 -4.06 9.88
CA ILE A 301 -24.26 -3.42 11.14
C ILE A 301 -24.92 -2.05 11.31
N TYR A 302 -25.10 -1.30 10.22
CA TYR A 302 -25.78 -0.01 10.25
C TYR A 302 -27.23 -0.16 10.71
N GLU A 303 -27.98 -1.11 10.16
CA GLU A 303 -29.36 -1.37 10.59
C GLU A 303 -29.44 -1.84 12.05
N GLU A 304 -28.51 -2.69 12.48
CA GLU A 304 -28.41 -3.14 13.88
C GLU A 304 -28.19 -1.94 14.83
N GLU A 305 -27.22 -1.07 14.53
CA GLU A 305 -26.93 0.12 15.34
C GLU A 305 -28.09 1.14 15.35
N ILE A 306 -28.84 1.28 14.25
CA ILE A 306 -30.10 2.06 14.22
C ILE A 306 -31.13 1.49 15.19
N ASN A 307 -31.31 0.17 15.18
CA ASN A 307 -32.34 -0.49 15.97
C ASN A 307 -31.99 -0.48 17.46
N ASP A 308 -30.71 -0.69 17.81
CA ASP A 308 -30.21 -0.63 19.18
C ASP A 308 -30.35 0.78 19.78
N GLU A 309 -29.96 1.83 19.03
CA GLU A 309 -30.13 3.21 19.47
C GLU A 309 -31.62 3.55 19.69
N ARG A 310 -32.51 3.09 18.80
CA ARG A 310 -33.96 3.29 18.96
C ARG A 310 -34.50 2.56 20.18
N ALA A 311 -34.05 1.33 20.43
CA ALA A 311 -34.44 0.55 21.60
C ALA A 311 -34.00 1.24 22.90
N TRP A 312 -32.75 1.73 22.94
CA TRP A 312 -32.23 2.48 24.08
C TRP A 312 -33.01 3.78 24.34
N GLN A 313 -33.35 4.54 23.28
CA GLN A 313 -34.16 5.76 23.42
C GLN A 313 -35.57 5.47 23.97
N ASN A 314 -36.19 4.37 23.54
CA ASN A 314 -37.49 3.93 24.07
C ASN A 314 -37.38 3.53 25.55
N GLU A 315 -36.36 2.76 25.92
CA GLU A 315 -36.13 2.38 27.32
C GLU A 315 -35.89 3.61 28.21
N LEU A 316 -35.12 4.59 27.72
CA LEU A 316 -34.89 5.84 28.43
C LEU A 316 -36.18 6.64 28.59
N ALA A 317 -37.00 6.72 27.54
CA ALA A 317 -38.29 7.41 27.58
C ALA A 317 -39.26 6.73 28.56
N ASP A 318 -39.34 5.40 28.55
CA ASP A 318 -40.18 4.62 29.45
C ASP A 318 -39.74 4.79 30.90
N ASN A 319 -38.44 4.70 31.19
CA ASN A 319 -37.89 4.86 32.54
C ASN A 319 -38.07 6.30 33.07
N THR A 320 -37.85 7.31 32.21
CA THR A 320 -38.07 8.71 32.57
C THR A 320 -39.55 8.97 32.86
N THR A 321 -40.44 8.41 32.05
CA THR A 321 -41.90 8.54 32.24
C THR A 321 -42.33 7.86 33.53
N ALA A 322 -41.88 6.63 33.78
CA ALA A 322 -42.18 5.91 35.02
C ALA A 322 -41.70 6.68 36.27
N THR A 323 -40.45 7.16 36.25
CA THR A 323 -39.88 7.94 37.36
C THR A 323 -40.66 9.24 37.59
N THR A 324 -41.00 9.96 36.51
CA THR A 324 -41.74 11.22 36.62
C THR A 324 -43.17 10.98 37.16
N VAL A 325 -43.83 9.91 36.72
CA VAL A 325 -45.16 9.53 37.22
C VAL A 325 -45.11 9.15 38.70
N ASP A 326 -44.09 8.39 39.12
CA ASP A 326 -43.90 8.02 40.53
C ASP A 326 -43.63 9.25 41.41
N GLU A 327 -42.79 10.19 40.96
CA GLU A 327 -42.53 11.45 41.67
C GLU A 327 -43.78 12.32 41.77
N ILE A 328 -44.57 12.44 40.69
CA ILE A 328 -45.84 13.19 40.72
C ILE A 328 -46.85 12.53 41.66
N ASN A 329 -46.97 11.20 41.63
CA ASN A 329 -47.86 10.46 42.53
C ASN A 329 -47.47 10.66 43.99
N GLN A 330 -46.16 10.66 44.30
CA GLN A 330 -45.68 10.92 45.65
C GLN A 330 -46.06 12.34 46.12
N LEU A 331 -45.83 13.36 45.27
CA LEU A 331 -46.22 14.74 45.59
C LEU A 331 -47.74 14.89 45.78
N LEU A 332 -48.54 14.16 45.02
CA LEU A 332 -50.00 14.16 45.16
C LEU A 332 -50.43 13.60 46.52
N ILE A 333 -49.82 12.48 46.94
CA ILE A 333 -50.08 11.86 48.25
C ILE A 333 -49.64 12.78 49.40
N GLU A 334 -48.49 13.43 49.28
CA GLU A 334 -48.01 14.39 50.29
C GLU A 334 -48.97 15.59 50.40
N SER A 335 -49.44 16.13 49.27
CA SER A 335 -50.42 17.22 49.25
C SER A 335 -51.79 16.81 49.78
N GLU A 336 -52.24 15.59 49.52
CA GLU A 336 -53.51 15.05 50.05
C GLU A 336 -53.45 14.92 51.57
N ASN A 337 -52.33 14.41 52.11
CA ASN A 337 -52.13 14.30 53.55
C ASN A 337 -52.07 15.67 54.23
N GLU A 338 -51.36 16.64 53.65
CA GLU A 338 -51.31 18.02 54.17
C GLU A 338 -52.69 18.70 54.15
N MET A 339 -53.49 18.46 53.10
CA MET A 339 -54.85 18.98 53.02
C MET A 339 -55.75 18.34 54.10
N ASN A 340 -55.65 17.03 54.31
CA ASN A 340 -56.42 16.34 55.34
C ASN A 340 -56.02 16.81 56.75
N GLU A 341 -54.73 17.03 57.03
CA GLU A 341 -54.26 17.55 58.33
C GLU A 341 -54.79 18.97 58.59
N ASN A 342 -54.77 19.85 57.59
CA ASN A 342 -55.35 21.20 57.70
C ASN A 342 -56.87 21.18 57.91
N VAL A 343 -57.57 20.23 57.28
CA VAL A 343 -59.02 20.04 57.45
C VAL A 343 -59.32 19.55 58.87
N ASP A 344 -58.58 18.56 59.37
CA ASP A 344 -58.72 18.05 60.73
C ASP A 344 -58.44 19.14 61.79
N GLU A 345 -57.40 19.97 61.58
CA GLU A 345 -57.11 21.12 62.45
C GLU A 345 -58.24 22.15 62.44
N SER A 346 -58.80 22.44 61.25
CA SER A 346 -59.93 23.36 61.10
C SER A 346 -61.19 22.83 61.79
N TYR A 347 -61.46 21.53 61.73
CA TYR A 347 -62.58 20.90 62.44
C TYR A 347 -62.39 20.95 63.96
N ALA A 348 -61.17 20.71 64.46
CA ALA A 348 -60.88 20.80 65.90
C ALA A 348 -61.10 22.22 66.45
N LEU A 349 -60.68 23.26 65.69
CA LEU A 349 -60.93 24.66 66.06
C LEU A 349 -62.42 25.00 66.07
N LEU A 350 -63.17 24.48 65.09
CA LEU A 350 -64.62 24.69 65.03
C LEU A 350 -65.34 24.00 66.20
N GLU A 351 -64.91 22.81 66.59
CA GLU A 351 -65.46 22.09 67.75
C GLU A 351 -65.21 22.87 69.06
N GLU A 352 -64.02 23.44 69.24
CA GLU A 352 -63.72 24.32 70.39
C GLU A 352 -64.59 25.58 70.41
N GLU A 353 -64.86 26.19 69.25
CA GLU A 353 -65.73 27.37 69.14
C GLU A 353 -67.20 27.03 69.43
N ILE A 354 -67.67 25.84 69.01
CA ILE A 354 -69.00 25.33 69.34
C ILE A 354 -69.13 25.10 70.85
N ASP A 355 -68.17 24.41 71.47
CA ASP A 355 -68.18 24.17 72.92
C ASP A 355 -68.19 25.48 73.72
N TRP A 356 -67.43 26.48 73.27
CA TRP A 356 -67.42 27.82 73.88
C TRP A 356 -68.77 28.53 73.74
N LEU A 357 -69.40 28.46 72.55
CA LEU A 357 -70.73 29.02 72.32
C LEU A 357 -71.81 28.32 73.16
N GLU A 358 -71.79 26.99 73.23
CA GLU A 358 -72.72 26.21 74.07
C GLU A 358 -72.58 26.58 75.55
N GLY A 359 -71.34 26.76 76.02
CA GLY A 359 -71.06 27.22 77.38
C GLY A 359 -71.61 28.62 77.67
N ASN A 360 -71.42 29.58 76.77
CA ASN A 360 -71.94 30.94 76.92
C ASN A 360 -73.47 30.99 76.87
N ILE A 361 -74.08 30.26 75.93
CA ILE A 361 -75.55 30.19 75.81
C ILE A 361 -76.13 29.59 77.09
N THR A 362 -75.52 28.53 77.63
CA THR A 362 -75.98 27.92 78.89
C THR A 362 -75.88 28.93 80.05
N ALA A 363 -74.78 29.69 80.14
CA ALA A 363 -74.61 30.71 81.16
C ALA A 363 -75.61 31.87 81.04
N GLU A 364 -75.91 32.34 79.82
CA GLU A 364 -76.93 33.37 79.60
C GLU A 364 -78.33 32.84 79.93
N ILE A 365 -78.63 31.58 79.63
CA ILE A 365 -79.90 30.94 80.02
C ILE A 365 -80.01 30.89 81.55
N ASP A 366 -78.96 30.48 82.26
CA ASP A 366 -78.94 30.45 83.72
C ASP A 366 -79.13 31.85 84.34
N GLU A 367 -78.51 32.88 83.75
CA GLU A 367 -78.67 34.28 84.18
C GLU A 367 -80.10 34.79 83.95
N LEU A 368 -80.69 34.48 82.78
CA LEU A 368 -82.08 34.80 82.48
C LEU A 368 -83.07 34.07 83.38
N GLU A 369 -82.80 32.80 83.72
CA GLU A 369 -83.63 32.03 84.65
C GLU A 369 -83.57 32.64 86.06
N GLN A 370 -82.39 33.08 86.50
CA GLN A 370 -82.23 33.80 87.77
C GLN A 370 -82.96 35.15 87.77
N GLU A 371 -82.82 35.95 86.71
CA GLU A 371 -83.51 37.24 86.58
C GLU A 371 -85.03 37.06 86.54
N TYR A 372 -85.50 35.98 85.91
CA TYR A 372 -86.91 35.59 85.90
C TYR A 372 -87.40 35.21 87.31
N GLU A 373 -86.66 34.41 88.08
CA GLU A 373 -87.01 34.05 89.46
C GLU A 373 -87.07 35.30 90.37
N GLU A 374 -86.13 36.24 90.22
CA GLU A 374 -86.12 37.51 90.97
C GLU A 374 -87.34 38.36 90.61
N THR A 375 -87.64 38.50 89.32
CA THR A 375 -88.82 39.24 88.83
C THR A 375 -90.12 38.59 89.28
N GLU A 376 -90.20 37.26 89.29
CA GLU A 376 -91.37 36.52 89.78
C GLU A 376 -91.55 36.74 91.29
N SER A 377 -90.46 36.78 92.06
CA SER A 377 -90.50 37.14 93.48
C SER A 377 -90.99 38.57 93.71
N GLU A 378 -90.46 39.55 92.98
CA GLU A 378 -90.92 40.95 93.05
C GLU A 378 -92.38 41.10 92.64
N PHE A 379 -92.81 40.36 91.61
CA PHE A 379 -94.21 40.35 91.18
C PHE A 379 -95.13 39.79 92.26
N ASN A 380 -94.73 38.71 92.93
CA ASN A 380 -95.48 38.13 94.03
C ASN A 380 -95.54 39.07 95.25
N GLU A 381 -94.44 39.73 95.62
CA GLU A 381 -94.42 40.76 96.66
C GLU A 381 -95.31 41.96 96.31
N ASN A 382 -95.24 42.44 95.07
CA ASN A 382 -96.11 43.51 94.58
C ASN A 382 -97.58 43.09 94.57
N GLN A 383 -97.90 41.83 94.25
CA GLN A 383 -99.26 41.33 94.28
C GLN A 383 -99.80 41.23 95.72
N GLU A 384 -98.94 40.86 96.68
CA GLU A 384 -99.28 40.85 98.11
C GLU A 384 -99.49 42.28 98.63
N ALA A 385 -98.62 43.23 98.26
CA ALA A 385 -98.79 44.66 98.56
C ALA A 385 -100.03 45.28 97.90
N GLN A 386 -100.35 44.87 96.67
CA GLN A 386 -101.57 45.26 95.94
C GLN A 386 -102.81 44.68 96.62
N ALA A 387 -102.77 43.42 97.10
CA ALA A 387 -103.86 42.82 97.86
C ALA A 387 -104.09 43.53 99.21
N GLU A 388 -103.02 43.99 99.87
CA GLU A 388 -103.11 44.86 101.06
C GLU A 388 -103.67 46.25 100.72
N ALA A 389 -103.25 46.85 99.61
CA ALA A 389 -103.75 48.13 99.12
C ALA A 389 -105.23 48.07 98.70
N ASP A 390 -105.66 46.99 98.06
CA ASP A 390 -107.05 46.76 97.65
C ASP A 390 -107.94 46.42 98.85
N ALA A 391 -107.41 45.75 99.88
CA ALA A 391 -108.08 45.60 101.17
C ALA A 391 -108.25 46.95 101.91
N ALA A 392 -107.31 47.88 101.74
CA ALA A 392 -107.43 49.26 102.25
C ALA A 392 -108.35 50.15 101.40
N ALA A 393 -108.40 49.94 100.08
CA ALA A 393 -109.22 50.72 99.15
C ALA A 393 -110.72 50.32 99.17
N ALA A 394 -111.06 49.12 99.64
CA ALA A 394 -112.45 48.69 99.81
C ALA A 394 -113.23 49.42 100.93
N GLN A 395 -112.63 50.37 101.65
CA GLN A 395 -113.29 51.22 102.64
C GLN A 395 -113.88 52.54 102.10
N THR A 396 -113.69 52.90 100.82
CA THR A 396 -114.13 54.23 100.35
C THR A 396 -114.66 54.22 98.90
N THR A 397 -115.97 54.45 98.78
CA THR A 397 -116.69 55.04 97.62
C THR A 397 -116.70 54.24 96.30
N THR A 398 -117.82 53.70 95.80
CA THR A 398 -119.11 54.29 95.37
C THR A 398 -119.02 55.16 94.10
N ASP A 399 -119.76 54.73 93.06
CA ASP A 399 -120.27 55.42 91.86
C ASP A 399 -119.41 55.62 90.59
N THR A 400 -120.08 55.35 89.45
CA THR A 400 -119.89 55.84 88.05
C THR A 400 -119.29 54.83 87.04
N THR A 401 -120.07 53.98 86.34
CA THR A 401 -120.73 54.12 85.01
C THR A 401 -119.86 54.35 83.73
N THR A 402 -119.96 53.38 82.79
CA THR A 402 -120.12 53.50 81.30
C THR A 402 -118.96 53.77 80.30
N THR A 403 -118.96 52.95 79.21
CA THR A 403 -118.84 53.31 77.76
C THR A 403 -117.56 52.98 76.96
N ASP A 404 -117.67 51.90 76.15
CA ASP A 404 -117.47 51.77 74.68
C ASP A 404 -116.09 51.76 73.95
N SER A 405 -116.00 50.79 73.03
CA SER A 405 -115.47 50.84 71.64
C SER A 405 -114.00 51.25 71.37
N SER A 406 -113.25 50.75 70.38
CA SER A 406 -113.41 49.81 69.26
C SER A 406 -112.08 49.82 68.45
N THR A 407 -111.75 48.70 67.77
CA THR A 407 -111.04 48.58 66.44
C THR A 407 -109.58 49.12 66.31
N THR A 408 -108.66 48.61 65.45
CA THR A 408 -108.68 47.76 64.24
C THR A 408 -107.25 47.27 63.89
N SER A 409 -107.16 46.12 63.22
CA SER A 409 -106.31 45.67 62.07
C SER A 409 -104.94 46.33 61.80
N THR A 410 -103.93 45.66 61.24
CA THR A 410 -103.83 45.06 59.87
C THR A 410 -102.42 44.42 59.79
N ASP A 411 -102.22 43.13 59.51
CA ASP A 411 -102.27 42.38 58.24
C ASP A 411 -101.11 42.64 57.25
N GLU A 412 -100.82 41.62 56.44
CA GLU A 412 -99.81 41.47 55.35
C GLU A 412 -98.46 40.83 55.76
N SER A 413 -98.15 39.55 55.45
CA SER A 413 -98.29 38.69 54.25
C SER A 413 -97.20 38.88 53.19
N GLY A 414 -96.62 37.76 52.75
CA GLY A 414 -95.98 37.59 51.43
C GLY A 414 -94.60 36.92 51.51
N THR A 415 -94.46 35.63 51.15
CA THR A 415 -94.14 35.08 49.80
C THR A 415 -92.65 35.28 49.44
N GLU A 416 -91.90 34.38 48.80
CA GLU A 416 -92.21 33.43 47.73
C GLU A 416 -90.92 32.64 47.38
N THR A 417 -91.05 31.35 46.96
CA THR A 417 -90.38 30.63 45.82
C THR A 417 -88.85 30.67 45.63
N THR A 418 -88.11 29.73 45.00
CA THR A 418 -88.29 28.71 43.93
C THR A 418 -86.95 27.91 43.89
N ASP A 419 -86.89 26.58 43.70
CA ASP A 419 -86.70 25.86 42.40
C ASP A 419 -85.31 26.17 41.75
N GLN A 420 -84.51 25.28 41.14
CA GLN A 420 -84.82 24.12 40.28
C GLN A 420 -83.50 23.48 39.72
N THR A 421 -83.54 22.17 39.37
CA THR A 421 -82.92 21.45 38.19
C THR A 421 -81.40 21.45 37.90
N SER A 422 -80.73 20.28 37.78
CA SER A 422 -80.51 19.39 36.58
C SER A 422 -79.33 19.85 35.69
N THR A 423 -78.47 19.04 35.03
CA THR A 423 -78.64 18.03 33.95
C THR A 423 -77.18 17.71 33.48
N GLU A 424 -76.65 16.47 33.41
CA GLU A 424 -76.72 15.45 32.33
C GLU A 424 -75.86 15.69 31.06
N SER A 425 -75.25 14.59 30.57
CA SER A 425 -74.94 14.22 29.15
C SER A 425 -73.60 14.67 28.52
N SER A 426 -72.71 13.74 28.12
CA SER A 426 -72.59 12.97 26.84
C SER A 426 -71.85 13.77 25.74
N GLU A 427 -70.87 13.27 24.97
CA GLU A 427 -70.86 12.31 23.84
C GLU A 427 -69.38 12.27 23.36
N THR A 428 -68.70 11.14 23.12
CA THR A 428 -68.66 10.26 21.93
C THR A 428 -68.47 10.92 20.55
N GLY A 429 -67.57 10.32 19.76
CA GLY A 429 -67.29 10.62 18.33
C GLY A 429 -65.79 10.50 18.06
N ASP A 430 -65.20 9.31 17.97
CA ASP A 430 -65.26 8.35 16.85
C ASP A 430 -65.02 8.94 15.45
N ALA A 431 -63.87 8.54 14.92
CA ALA A 431 -63.67 7.88 13.63
C ALA A 431 -63.59 8.67 12.31
N ASP A 432 -62.58 8.21 11.57
CA ASP A 432 -62.53 7.98 10.13
C ASP A 432 -61.97 9.06 9.18
N SER A 433 -60.70 8.80 8.84
CA SER A 433 -60.31 8.21 7.56
C SER A 433 -60.34 9.07 6.29
N ALA A 434 -59.12 9.19 5.77
CA ALA A 434 -58.69 8.76 4.44
C ALA A 434 -58.43 9.84 3.36
N GLU A 435 -57.23 9.68 2.80
CA GLU A 435 -56.89 9.74 1.37
C GLU A 435 -56.89 11.13 0.72
N THR A 436 -55.68 11.69 0.58
CA THR A 436 -54.81 11.69 -0.63
C THR A 436 -55.09 12.89 -1.54
N GLU A 437 -54.09 13.76 -1.68
CA GLU A 437 -53.53 14.10 -2.99
C GLU A 437 -52.23 14.92 -2.83
N GLU A 438 -51.20 14.43 -3.51
CA GLU A 438 -49.93 15.08 -3.75
C GLU A 438 -50.10 16.35 -4.60
N ALA A 439 -49.37 17.42 -4.28
CA ALA A 439 -48.62 18.20 -5.28
C ALA A 439 -47.85 19.39 -4.68
N SER A 440 -46.55 19.40 -4.98
CA SER A 440 -45.70 20.57 -5.26
C SER A 440 -45.26 21.47 -4.09
N SER A 441 -44.04 21.22 -3.61
CA SER A 441 -43.18 22.30 -3.09
C SER A 441 -41.68 22.09 -3.41
N GLU A 442 -41.36 21.49 -4.56
CA GLU A 442 -40.01 21.53 -5.13
C GLU A 442 -39.87 22.72 -6.09
N SER A 443 -39.59 23.91 -5.56
CA SER A 443 -39.23 25.06 -6.40
C SER A 443 -38.28 26.06 -5.74
N VAL A 444 -37.89 25.88 -4.48
CA VAL A 444 -37.04 26.87 -3.77
C VAL A 444 -35.62 26.33 -3.52
N PHE A 445 -35.39 25.03 -3.57
CA PHE A 445 -34.07 24.44 -3.27
C PHE A 445 -33.08 24.43 -4.45
N LEU A 446 -33.54 24.56 -5.70
CA LEU A 446 -32.67 24.53 -6.90
C LEU A 446 -32.02 25.87 -7.27
N GLN A 447 -32.34 26.98 -6.58
CA GLN A 447 -31.67 28.27 -6.81
C GLN A 447 -30.50 28.54 -5.85
N PHE A 448 -30.38 27.81 -4.73
CA PHE A 448 -29.27 28.00 -3.77
C PHE A 448 -28.03 27.15 -4.11
N SER A 449 -28.20 25.98 -4.74
CA SER A 449 -27.08 25.10 -5.11
C SER A 449 -26.22 25.65 -6.25
N SER A 450 -26.81 26.38 -7.20
CA SER A 450 -26.07 27.02 -8.30
C SER A 450 -25.19 28.20 -7.85
N TYR A 451 -25.50 28.85 -6.73
CA TYR A 451 -24.74 30.00 -6.24
C TYR A 451 -23.51 29.60 -5.43
N LEU A 452 -23.56 28.45 -4.75
CA LEU A 452 -22.43 27.92 -3.98
C LEU A 452 -21.39 27.21 -4.87
N PHE A 453 -21.82 26.54 -5.94
CA PHE A 453 -20.90 25.83 -6.85
C PHE A 453 -20.00 26.77 -7.67
N THR A 454 -20.45 28.01 -7.92
CA THR A 454 -19.68 29.00 -8.70
C THR A 454 -18.60 29.69 -7.85
N ARG A 455 -18.77 29.75 -6.52
CA ARG A 455 -17.81 30.42 -5.62
C ARG A 455 -16.63 29.53 -5.22
N SER A 456 -16.83 28.21 -5.16
CA SER A 456 -15.75 27.25 -4.86
C SER A 456 -14.72 27.12 -5.99
N LYS A 457 -15.12 27.31 -7.25
CA LYS A 457 -14.20 27.32 -8.41
C LYS A 457 -13.25 28.53 -8.46
N LEU A 458 -13.60 29.63 -7.79
CA LEU A 458 -12.79 30.85 -7.75
C LEU A 458 -11.76 30.86 -6.60
N LEU A 459 -11.93 30.00 -5.60
CA LEU A 459 -10.96 29.85 -4.49
C LEU A 459 -9.86 28.82 -4.80
N LEU A 460 -10.15 27.81 -5.62
CA LEU A 460 -9.16 26.78 -5.98
C LEU A 460 -8.18 27.21 -7.08
N SER A 461 -8.47 28.27 -7.86
CA SER A 461 -7.51 28.79 -8.85
C SER A 461 -6.43 29.72 -8.27
N ASN A 462 -6.50 30.05 -6.97
CA ASN A 462 -5.53 30.93 -6.30
C ASN A 462 -4.53 30.17 -5.39
N ILE A 463 -4.60 28.84 -5.36
CA ILE A 463 -3.68 27.99 -4.57
C ILE A 463 -2.63 27.30 -5.47
N SER A 464 -2.72 27.49 -6.79
CA SER A 464 -1.79 26.92 -7.79
C SER A 464 -0.90 27.98 -8.48
N ASN A 465 -0.62 29.11 -7.82
CA ASN A 465 0.36 30.11 -8.26
C ASN A 465 1.33 30.48 -7.14
#